data_AF-A0A7S4SH30-F1
#
_entry.id   AF-A0A7S4SH30-F1
#
_cell.length_a   1.000
_cell.length_b   1.000
_cell.length_c   1.000
_cell.angle_alpha   90.00
_cell.angle_beta   90.00
_cell.angle_gamma   90.00
#
_symmetry.space_group_name_H-M   'P 1'
#
loop_
_entity.id
_entity.type
_entity.pdbx_description
1 polymer ?
#
loop_
_entity_poly.entity_id
_entity_poly.type
_entity_poly.pdbx_seq_one_letter_code
_entity_poly.pdbx_strand_id
1 'polypeptide(L)'
;METLADEPIDFNITRIPYFLRPELPGINKTLKREGEAPIAATWNKEESLGTWSDQMDSYTRQNPGKFGGEGQPPHARFGLGWQAAEVGLKFVFSQTMSNSMDALRLVQKVQRERTPEVRERLYEVISRKYFSEGCTLADHDMLVEAAREAGVYTEGLREWLASGEGTFEIQRKYAEIFYGWGYTSIPVTLVSWEGVDQHIQGSQDLKAYLDVFRRIIDSPLPNKPPAEKIPIWEKLARTACQMGTPNGHDFAVEAHSIFFGELAELMRNQKREEQRKALPSTASAA
;
A
#
# COMPACT_ATOMS: atom_id res chain seq x y z
N MET A 1 22.88 -23.34 -35.67
CA MET A 1 21.91 -23.16 -34.57
C MET A 1 22.72 -22.77 -33.36
N GLU A 2 22.92 -21.47 -33.18
CA GLU A 2 23.41 -20.96 -31.90
C GLU A 2 22.35 -21.35 -30.86
N THR A 3 22.76 -22.14 -29.88
CA THR A 3 22.03 -22.29 -28.63
C THR A 3 21.92 -20.88 -28.05
N LEU A 4 20.73 -20.28 -28.13
CA LEU A 4 20.33 -19.21 -27.23
C LEU A 4 20.69 -19.72 -25.83
N ALA A 5 21.75 -19.18 -25.24
CA ALA A 5 22.03 -19.42 -23.84
C ALA A 5 20.75 -19.06 -23.07
N ASP A 6 20.37 -19.90 -22.10
CA ASP A 6 19.25 -19.64 -21.20
C ASP A 6 19.53 -18.35 -20.40
N GLU A 7 19.32 -17.19 -21.02
CA GLU A 7 19.38 -15.92 -20.31
C GLU A 7 18.28 -15.94 -19.26
N PRO A 8 18.61 -15.63 -17.99
CA PRO A 8 17.65 -15.68 -16.92
C PRO A 8 16.51 -14.69 -17.22
N ILE A 9 15.28 -15.20 -17.18
CA ILE A 9 14.07 -14.38 -17.31
C ILE A 9 13.95 -13.51 -16.07
N ASP A 10 14.07 -12.19 -16.24
CA ASP A 10 13.99 -11.21 -15.16
C ASP A 10 12.59 -10.60 -15.07
N PHE A 11 11.72 -11.24 -14.28
CA PHE A 11 10.39 -10.71 -14.00
C PHE A 11 10.47 -9.51 -13.04
N ASN A 12 9.80 -8.41 -13.39
CA ASN A 12 9.54 -7.33 -12.45
C ASN A 12 8.33 -7.69 -11.58
N ILE A 13 8.59 -7.99 -10.30
CA ILE A 13 7.57 -8.35 -9.33
C ILE A 13 7.41 -7.23 -8.30
N THR A 14 6.20 -6.67 -8.22
CA THR A 14 5.86 -5.62 -7.26
C THR A 14 4.69 -6.06 -6.40
N ARG A 15 4.84 -6.03 -5.07
CA ARG A 15 3.72 -6.24 -4.15
C ARG A 15 3.01 -4.93 -3.90
N ILE A 16 1.68 -4.96 -3.95
CA ILE A 16 0.86 -3.85 -3.48
C ILE A 16 0.95 -3.84 -1.94
N PRO A 17 1.34 -2.70 -1.33
CA PRO A 17 1.55 -2.62 0.10
C PRO A 17 0.30 -2.97 0.90
N TYR A 18 0.53 -3.47 2.10
CA TYR A 18 -0.48 -3.97 3.01
C TYR A 18 -1.19 -2.82 3.73
N PHE A 19 -2.48 -2.61 3.52
CA PHE A 19 -3.26 -1.59 4.25
C PHE A 19 -4.26 -2.25 5.20
N LEU A 20 -3.94 -2.30 6.49
CA LEU A 20 -4.97 -2.47 7.51
C LEU A 20 -5.54 -1.10 7.81
N ARG A 21 -6.64 -0.79 7.11
CA ARG A 21 -7.39 0.40 7.45
C ARG A 21 -8.75 0.05 8.04
N PRO A 22 -9.11 0.67 9.18
CA PRO A 22 -10.41 0.47 9.79
C PRO A 22 -11.43 1.52 9.36
N GLU A 23 -11.02 2.77 9.12
CA GLU A 23 -11.89 3.81 8.57
C GLU A 23 -11.24 4.54 7.40
N LEU A 24 -11.29 3.94 6.21
CA LEU A 24 -11.53 4.73 5.00
C LEU A 24 -12.99 4.66 4.62
N PRO A 25 -13.53 5.76 4.05
CA PRO A 25 -14.74 5.65 3.27
C PRO A 25 -14.48 4.63 2.15
N GLY A 26 -15.27 3.57 2.10
CA GLY A 26 -15.22 2.59 1.02
C GLY A 26 -15.09 1.13 1.39
N ILE A 27 -14.69 0.77 2.63
CA ILE A 27 -14.73 -0.65 3.03
C ILE A 27 -16.07 -1.04 3.66
N ASN A 28 -16.83 -0.11 4.28
CA ASN A 28 -18.24 -0.33 4.65
C ASN A 28 -19.07 0.92 5.07
N LYS A 29 -18.63 2.15 4.77
CA LYS A 29 -19.43 3.36 5.02
C LYS A 29 -19.35 4.32 3.84
N THR A 30 -20.54 4.75 3.40
CA THR A 30 -20.82 5.78 2.41
C THR A 30 -19.91 6.99 2.62
N LEU A 31 -19.32 7.49 1.53
CA LEU A 31 -18.71 8.82 1.48
C LEU A 31 -19.73 9.83 2.05
N LYS A 32 -19.32 10.63 3.05
CA LYS A 32 -20.20 11.59 3.73
C LYS A 32 -20.80 12.59 2.74
N ARG A 33 -22.05 13.01 3.00
CA ARG A 33 -22.74 14.06 2.23
C ARG A 33 -22.14 15.44 2.56
N GLU A 34 -22.33 16.36 1.63
CA GLU A 34 -21.92 17.78 1.68
C GLU A 34 -22.30 18.44 3.03
N GLY A 35 -21.32 19.08 3.70
CA GLY A 35 -21.53 19.84 4.95
C GLY A 35 -20.83 19.29 6.20
N GLU A 36 -20.22 18.11 6.15
CA GLU A 36 -19.43 17.55 7.26
C GLU A 36 -17.93 17.88 7.14
N ALA A 37 -17.23 17.97 8.29
CA ALA A 37 -15.80 18.28 8.33
C ALA A 37 -14.96 17.30 7.47
N PRO A 38 -13.87 17.77 6.83
CA PRO A 38 -13.08 16.96 5.91
C PRO A 38 -12.52 15.70 6.59
N ILE A 39 -12.44 14.59 5.86
CA ILE A 39 -12.00 13.26 6.35
C ILE A 39 -10.60 13.30 6.99
N ALA A 40 -9.76 14.26 6.60
CA ALA A 40 -8.47 14.54 7.24
C ALA A 40 -8.58 14.95 8.72
N ALA A 41 -9.76 15.34 9.22
CA ALA A 41 -9.99 15.77 10.59
C ALA A 41 -10.36 14.65 11.57
N THR A 42 -10.61 13.41 11.11
CA THR A 42 -11.02 12.28 11.99
C THR A 42 -9.93 11.22 12.17
N TRP A 43 -8.66 11.56 11.95
CA TRP A 43 -7.53 10.67 12.19
C TRP A 43 -7.19 10.62 13.69
N ASN A 44 -7.96 9.86 14.46
CA ASN A 44 -7.57 9.57 15.84
C ASN A 44 -6.49 8.50 15.84
N LYS A 45 -5.30 8.84 16.33
CA LYS A 45 -4.18 7.91 16.55
C LYS A 45 -4.53 6.79 17.56
N GLU A 46 -5.60 6.96 18.33
CA GLU A 46 -5.93 6.16 19.52
C GLU A 46 -7.12 5.21 19.33
N GLU A 47 -7.79 5.18 18.16
CA GLU A 47 -8.93 4.27 17.97
C GLU A 47 -8.43 2.82 17.82
N SER A 48 -8.54 2.07 18.92
CA SER A 48 -8.45 0.61 18.97
C SER A 48 -9.72 0.00 18.37
N LEU A 49 -9.57 -0.96 17.47
CA LEU A 49 -10.70 -1.39 16.61
C LEU A 49 -11.27 -2.72 17.05
N GLY A 50 -11.16 -3.05 18.32
CA GLY A 50 -11.36 -4.40 18.80
C GLY A 50 -10.27 -5.36 18.31
N THR A 51 -10.43 -6.63 18.65
CA THR A 51 -9.46 -7.66 18.29
C THR A 51 -9.67 -8.17 16.86
N TRP A 52 -8.70 -8.90 16.33
CA TRP A 52 -8.87 -9.64 15.07
C TRP A 52 -10.10 -10.53 15.08
N SER A 53 -10.38 -11.17 16.22
CA SER A 53 -11.57 -12.02 16.37
C SER A 53 -12.85 -11.19 16.28
N ASP A 54 -12.93 -10.06 17.00
CA ASP A 54 -14.11 -9.19 17.01
C ASP A 54 -14.42 -8.61 15.61
N GLN A 55 -13.38 -8.20 14.89
CA GLN A 55 -13.52 -7.64 13.54
C GLN A 55 -13.99 -8.68 12.54
N MET A 56 -13.43 -9.90 12.60
CA MET A 56 -13.84 -11.00 11.74
C MET A 56 -15.25 -11.50 12.07
N ASP A 57 -15.66 -11.46 13.34
CA ASP A 57 -17.04 -11.71 13.78
C ASP A 57 -18.01 -10.67 13.23
N SER A 58 -17.64 -9.39 13.29
CA SER A 58 -18.43 -8.29 12.73
C SER A 58 -18.60 -8.43 11.21
N TYR A 59 -17.52 -8.71 10.47
CA TYR A 59 -17.57 -8.89 9.02
C TYR A 59 -18.44 -10.09 8.61
N THR A 60 -18.36 -11.20 9.35
CA THR A 60 -19.21 -12.39 9.13
C THR A 60 -20.68 -12.08 9.36
N ARG A 61 -21.02 -11.35 10.44
CA ARG A 61 -22.41 -10.91 10.70
C ARG A 61 -22.96 -10.01 9.60
N GLN A 62 -22.12 -9.16 9.01
CA GLN A 62 -22.50 -8.27 7.91
C GLN A 62 -22.58 -8.99 6.56
N ASN A 63 -21.98 -10.18 6.42
CA ASN A 63 -21.93 -10.95 5.17
C ASN A 63 -22.38 -12.41 5.39
N PRO A 64 -23.62 -12.66 5.83
CA PRO A 64 -24.11 -14.01 6.06
C PRO A 64 -24.07 -14.82 4.75
N GLY A 65 -23.51 -16.03 4.79
CA GLY A 65 -23.43 -16.94 3.64
C GLY A 65 -22.15 -16.85 2.78
N LYS A 66 -21.28 -15.85 2.98
CA LYS A 66 -19.96 -15.79 2.27
C LYS A 66 -18.94 -16.78 2.83
N PHE A 67 -19.05 -17.15 4.10
CA PHE A 67 -18.09 -18.00 4.79
C PHE A 67 -18.83 -19.18 5.42
N GLY A 68 -18.38 -20.40 5.12
CA GLY A 68 -18.95 -21.63 5.67
C GLY A 68 -18.57 -21.86 7.14
N GLY A 69 -19.32 -22.75 7.81
CA GLY A 69 -19.01 -23.25 9.15
C GLY A 69 -19.65 -22.47 10.30
N GLU A 70 -20.94 -22.70 10.55
CA GLU A 70 -21.58 -22.22 11.78
C GLU A 70 -20.89 -22.80 13.03
N GLY A 71 -20.69 -21.99 14.06
CA GLY A 71 -20.13 -22.42 15.35
C GLY A 71 -18.60 -22.40 15.50
N GLN A 72 -17.83 -22.25 14.41
CA GLN A 72 -16.37 -22.07 14.50
C GLN A 72 -15.99 -20.61 14.81
N PRO A 73 -14.84 -20.34 15.45
CA PRO A 73 -14.36 -18.96 15.59
C PRO A 73 -13.98 -18.38 14.21
N PRO A 74 -14.12 -17.05 13.98
CA PRO A 74 -14.00 -16.46 12.65
C PRO A 74 -12.69 -16.78 11.93
N HIS A 75 -11.55 -16.68 12.61
CA HIS A 75 -10.25 -16.96 12.00
C HIS A 75 -10.12 -18.39 11.45
N ALA A 76 -10.89 -19.35 11.99
CA ALA A 76 -11.00 -20.70 11.44
C ALA A 76 -11.92 -20.73 10.20
N ARG A 77 -13.04 -19.99 10.20
CA ARG A 77 -13.93 -19.84 9.04
C ARG A 77 -13.25 -19.15 7.84
N PHE A 78 -12.39 -18.16 8.11
CA PHE A 78 -11.57 -17.50 7.07
C PHE A 78 -10.34 -18.32 6.65
N GLY A 79 -10.07 -19.45 7.31
CA GLY A 79 -8.89 -20.27 7.03
C GLY A 79 -7.55 -19.68 7.45
N LEU A 80 -7.50 -18.42 7.91
CA LEU A 80 -6.25 -17.70 8.22
C LEU A 80 -5.36 -18.42 9.24
N GLY A 81 -5.97 -19.01 10.27
CA GLY A 81 -5.21 -19.79 11.26
C GLY A 81 -4.58 -21.04 10.68
N TRP A 82 -5.31 -21.74 9.80
CA TRP A 82 -4.83 -22.94 9.11
C TRP A 82 -3.74 -22.59 8.09
N GLN A 83 -3.97 -21.57 7.27
CA GLN A 83 -3.00 -21.08 6.28
C GLN A 83 -1.69 -20.64 6.93
N ALA A 84 -1.76 -19.94 8.08
CA ALA A 84 -0.58 -19.60 8.86
C ALA A 84 0.15 -20.87 9.34
N ALA A 85 -0.59 -21.83 9.91
CA ALA A 85 -0.02 -23.07 10.43
C ALA A 85 0.64 -23.94 9.35
N GLU A 86 0.08 -23.98 8.13
CA GLU A 86 0.65 -24.70 6.98
C GLU A 86 2.06 -24.22 6.62
N VAL A 87 2.35 -22.94 6.85
CA VAL A 87 3.68 -22.35 6.62
C VAL A 87 4.49 -22.19 7.92
N GLY A 88 4.07 -22.83 9.01
CA GLY A 88 4.77 -22.80 10.29
C GLY A 88 4.60 -21.52 11.11
N LEU A 89 3.64 -20.66 10.76
CA LEU A 89 3.32 -19.44 11.49
C LEU A 89 2.17 -19.67 12.48
N LYS A 90 2.22 -18.96 13.62
CA LYS A 90 1.16 -18.98 14.63
C LYS A 90 0.66 -17.55 14.87
N PHE A 91 -0.56 -17.27 14.44
CA PHE A 91 -1.16 -15.95 14.60
C PHE A 91 -1.86 -15.78 15.94
N VAL A 92 -1.79 -14.57 16.50
CA VAL A 92 -2.42 -14.17 17.77
C VAL A 92 -3.71 -13.40 17.49
N PHE A 93 -4.82 -14.12 17.35
CA PHE A 93 -6.13 -13.51 17.00
C PHE A 93 -6.81 -12.75 18.16
N SER A 94 -6.27 -12.86 19.38
CA SER A 94 -6.73 -12.09 20.54
C SER A 94 -6.12 -10.68 20.60
N GLN A 95 -5.17 -10.36 19.72
CA GLN A 95 -4.54 -9.04 19.71
C GLN A 95 -5.49 -7.97 19.19
N THR A 96 -5.38 -6.78 19.76
CA THR A 96 -6.10 -5.59 19.32
C THR A 96 -5.58 -5.14 17.96
N MET A 97 -6.48 -4.91 17.01
CA MET A 97 -6.12 -4.30 15.74
C MET A 97 -5.77 -2.82 15.94
N SER A 98 -4.76 -2.36 15.21
CA SER A 98 -4.30 -0.98 15.24
C SER A 98 -4.11 -0.43 13.84
N ASN A 99 -4.08 0.89 13.74
CA ASN A 99 -3.74 1.58 12.50
C ASN A 99 -2.34 1.19 11.99
N SER A 100 -2.19 0.93 10.70
CA SER A 100 -0.91 0.57 10.05
C SER A 100 -0.18 1.76 9.41
N MET A 101 -0.67 2.99 9.56
CA MET A 101 -0.14 4.19 8.89
C MET A 101 1.34 4.40 9.17
N ASP A 102 1.76 4.40 10.44
CA ASP A 102 3.16 4.67 10.79
C ASP A 102 4.09 3.53 10.37
N ALA A 103 3.63 2.27 10.45
CA ALA A 103 4.33 1.13 9.88
C ALA A 103 4.52 1.27 8.36
N LEU A 104 3.49 1.72 7.64
CA LEU A 104 3.54 1.93 6.19
C LEU A 104 4.45 3.08 5.80
N ARG A 105 4.39 4.20 6.55
CA ARG A 105 5.31 5.33 6.39
C ARG A 105 6.76 4.83 6.52
N LEU A 106 7.06 4.06 7.56
CA LEU A 106 8.39 3.51 7.80
C LEU A 106 8.85 2.61 6.63
N VAL A 107 8.01 1.66 6.23
CA VAL A 107 8.29 0.78 5.09
C VAL A 107 8.56 1.57 3.82
N GLN A 108 7.75 2.60 3.55
CA GLN A 108 7.90 3.45 2.38
C GLN A 108 9.21 4.26 2.41
N LYS A 109 9.57 4.78 3.58
CA LYS A 109 10.87 5.45 3.79
C LYS A 109 12.03 4.49 3.50
N VAL A 110 11.99 3.29 4.06
CA VAL A 110 13.05 2.28 3.85
C VAL A 110 13.11 1.82 2.40
N GLN A 111 11.97 1.66 1.73
CA GLN A 111 11.92 1.31 0.31
C GLN A 111 12.60 2.35 -0.59
N ARG A 112 12.58 3.64 -0.22
CA ARG A 112 13.23 4.71 -1.00
C ARG A 112 14.74 4.77 -0.79
N GLU A 113 15.22 4.35 0.38
CA GLU A 113 16.59 4.63 0.79
C GLU A 113 17.47 3.39 0.93
N ARG A 114 16.92 2.17 0.85
CA ARG A 114 17.63 0.92 1.11
C ARG A 114 17.33 -0.13 0.03
N THR A 115 18.09 -1.22 0.07
CA THR A 115 17.98 -2.30 -0.92
C THR A 115 16.68 -3.11 -0.74
N PRO A 116 16.23 -3.84 -1.78
CA PRO A 116 15.07 -4.71 -1.67
C PRO A 116 15.16 -5.71 -0.51
N GLU A 117 16.34 -6.28 -0.25
CA GLU A 117 16.55 -7.28 0.80
C GLU A 117 16.30 -6.70 2.20
N VAL A 118 16.77 -5.47 2.46
CA VAL A 118 16.54 -4.77 3.72
C VAL A 118 15.05 -4.46 3.90
N ARG A 119 14.38 -4.06 2.81
CA ARG A 119 12.93 -3.80 2.81
C ARG A 119 12.13 -5.08 3.10
N GLU A 120 12.45 -6.20 2.46
CA GLU A 120 11.76 -7.48 2.71
C GLU A 120 11.96 -7.95 4.15
N ARG A 121 13.17 -7.84 4.68
CA ARG A 121 13.45 -8.15 6.08
C ARG A 121 12.63 -7.28 7.04
N LEU A 122 12.50 -5.98 6.76
CA LEU A 122 11.66 -5.09 7.57
C LEU A 122 10.18 -5.51 7.53
N TYR A 123 9.66 -5.83 6.34
CA TYR A 123 8.30 -6.36 6.19
C TYR A 123 8.09 -7.64 7.01
N GLU A 124 9.03 -8.57 6.94
CA GLU A 124 8.99 -9.82 7.70
C GLU A 124 8.99 -9.56 9.21
N VAL A 125 9.88 -8.70 9.70
CA VAL A 125 9.97 -8.36 11.14
C VAL A 125 8.70 -7.68 11.63
N ILE A 126 8.19 -6.67 10.93
CA ILE A 126 6.94 -5.98 11.29
C ILE A 126 5.77 -6.97 11.27
N SER A 127 5.70 -7.83 10.24
CA SER A 127 4.63 -8.83 10.11
C SER A 127 4.69 -9.86 11.23
N ARG A 128 5.88 -10.35 11.60
CA ARG A 128 6.06 -11.26 12.73
C ARG A 128 5.61 -10.62 14.04
N LYS A 129 6.13 -9.42 14.36
CA LYS A 129 5.77 -8.67 15.58
C LYS A 129 4.27 -8.45 15.68
N TYR A 130 3.66 -8.07 14.56
CA TYR A 130 2.23 -7.86 14.52
C TYR A 130 1.43 -9.16 14.59
N PHE A 131 1.62 -10.12 13.68
CA PHE A 131 0.74 -11.28 13.60
C PHE A 131 1.02 -12.35 14.66
N SER A 132 2.28 -12.54 15.04
CA SER A 132 2.70 -13.67 15.88
C SER A 132 3.05 -13.26 17.31
N GLU A 133 3.38 -12.00 17.56
CA GLU A 133 3.83 -11.52 18.88
C GLU A 133 2.81 -10.62 19.58
N GLY A 134 1.69 -10.29 18.95
CA GLY A 134 0.65 -9.48 19.60
C GLY A 134 0.97 -7.99 19.67
N CYS A 135 2.01 -7.51 18.98
CA CYS A 135 2.37 -6.10 19.00
C CYS A 135 1.44 -5.26 18.12
N THR A 136 1.40 -3.95 18.36
CA THR A 136 0.61 -2.99 17.58
C THR A 136 1.46 -2.25 16.55
N LEU A 137 0.92 -2.04 15.34
CA LEU A 137 1.56 -1.30 14.25
C LEU A 137 1.62 0.22 14.47
N ALA A 138 0.92 0.75 15.47
CA ALA A 138 0.90 2.17 15.81
C ALA A 138 1.95 2.53 16.89
N ASP A 139 2.61 1.53 17.50
CA ASP A 139 3.62 1.74 18.53
C ASP A 139 4.98 2.09 17.91
N HIS A 140 5.45 3.31 18.18
CA HIS A 140 6.72 3.80 17.66
C HIS A 140 7.92 3.04 18.24
N ASP A 141 7.86 2.55 19.48
CA ASP A 141 8.96 1.74 20.04
C ASP A 141 9.08 0.41 19.31
N MET A 142 7.95 -0.25 19.07
CA MET A 142 7.90 -1.47 18.26
C MET A 142 8.49 -1.24 16.86
N LEU A 143 8.12 -0.14 16.20
CA LEU A 143 8.60 0.20 14.85
C LEU A 143 10.10 0.52 14.82
N VAL A 144 10.63 1.23 15.83
CA VAL A 144 12.07 1.50 15.96
C VAL A 144 12.83 0.20 16.17
N GLU A 145 12.34 -0.67 17.05
CA GLU A 145 12.96 -1.97 17.30
C GLU A 145 12.90 -2.88 16.07
N ALA A 146 11.78 -2.87 15.34
CA ALA A 146 11.64 -3.59 14.08
C ALA A 146 12.64 -3.11 13.02
N ALA A 147 12.81 -1.79 12.88
CA ALA A 147 13.80 -1.20 11.99
C ALA A 147 15.23 -1.65 12.37
N ARG A 148 15.57 -1.57 13.66
CA ARG A 148 16.87 -2.01 14.18
C ARG A 148 17.14 -3.48 13.87
N GLU A 149 16.17 -4.35 14.12
CA GLU A 149 16.28 -5.79 13.87
C GLU A 149 16.43 -6.11 12.37
N ALA A 150 15.81 -5.29 11.52
CA ALA A 150 15.95 -5.37 10.06
C ALA A 150 17.28 -4.80 9.52
N GLY A 151 18.15 -4.26 10.39
CA GLY A 151 19.41 -3.63 9.98
C GLY A 151 19.23 -2.18 9.50
N VAL A 152 18.08 -1.56 9.77
CA VAL A 152 17.80 -0.15 9.49
C VAL A 152 18.12 0.66 10.75
N TYR A 153 19.37 1.11 10.87
CA TYR A 153 19.71 2.13 11.86
C TYR A 153 19.42 3.51 11.29
N THR A 154 18.63 4.31 11.98
CA THR A 154 18.32 5.67 11.57
C THR A 154 18.28 6.53 12.83
N GLU A 155 19.31 7.34 13.02
CA GLU A 155 19.29 8.40 14.02
C GLU A 155 18.09 9.31 13.75
N GLY A 156 17.33 9.66 14.78
CA GLY A 156 16.13 10.47 14.62
C GLY A 156 14.86 9.71 14.17
N LEU A 157 14.88 8.37 14.08
CA LEU A 157 13.73 7.61 13.58
C LEU A 157 12.47 7.81 14.41
N ARG A 158 12.61 7.88 15.74
CA ARG A 158 11.49 8.08 16.65
C ARG A 158 10.88 9.46 16.47
N GLU A 159 11.71 10.48 16.32
CA GLU A 159 11.31 11.86 16.03
C GLU A 159 10.60 11.95 14.66
N TRP A 160 11.09 11.22 13.66
CA TRP A 160 10.46 11.15 12.34
C TRP A 160 9.09 10.43 12.35
N LEU A 161 8.96 9.35 13.12
CA LEU A 161 7.66 8.70 13.32
C LEU A 161 6.66 9.66 13.96
N ALA A 162 7.10 10.42 14.98
CA ALA A 162 6.31 11.42 15.68
C ALA A 162 5.90 12.61 14.80
N SER A 163 6.72 13.00 13.81
CA SER A 163 6.50 14.21 13.00
C SER A 163 5.31 14.15 12.04
N GLY A 164 4.84 12.96 11.68
CA GLY A 164 3.81 12.79 10.65
C GLY A 164 4.34 12.86 9.21
N GLU A 165 5.64 13.10 9.00
CA GLU A 165 6.27 13.15 7.67
C GLU A 165 6.00 11.88 6.84
N GLY A 166 5.58 12.03 5.59
CA GLY A 166 5.23 10.91 4.70
C GLY A 166 3.79 10.41 4.82
N THR A 167 2.97 10.96 5.73
CA THR A 167 1.53 10.61 5.84
C THR A 167 0.79 10.86 4.51
N PHE A 168 1.00 12.02 3.91
CA PHE A 168 0.37 12.38 2.63
C PHE A 168 0.77 11.42 1.50
N GLU A 169 2.03 10.96 1.48
CA GLU A 169 2.52 9.99 0.49
C GLU A 169 1.77 8.66 0.60
N ILE A 170 1.55 8.16 1.81
CA ILE A 170 0.81 6.91 2.04
C ILE A 170 -0.68 7.07 1.69
N GLN A 171 -1.30 8.19 2.05
CA GLN A 171 -2.69 8.49 1.70
C GLN A 171 -2.88 8.55 0.18
N ARG A 172 -1.96 9.19 -0.53
CA ARG A 172 -1.96 9.25 -1.98
C ARG A 172 -1.83 7.87 -2.60
N LYS A 173 -0.85 7.06 -2.16
CA LYS A 173 -0.66 5.68 -2.66
C LYS A 173 -1.91 4.83 -2.47
N TYR A 174 -2.55 4.95 -1.31
CA TYR A 174 -3.82 4.25 -1.08
C TYR A 174 -4.87 4.66 -2.13
N ALA A 175 -5.05 5.96 -2.36
CA ALA A 175 -6.04 6.45 -3.31
C ALA A 175 -5.76 5.96 -4.74
N GLU A 176 -4.49 5.94 -5.15
CA GLU A 176 -4.05 5.37 -6.42
C GLU A 176 -4.40 3.88 -6.54
N ILE A 177 -4.18 3.08 -5.48
CA ILE A 177 -4.43 1.64 -5.49
C ILE A 177 -5.93 1.32 -5.48
N PHE A 178 -6.68 1.93 -4.57
CA PHE A 178 -8.09 1.57 -4.34
C PHE A 178 -9.01 2.20 -5.38
N TYR A 179 -8.89 3.51 -5.59
CA TYR A 179 -9.71 4.21 -6.57
C TYR A 179 -9.09 4.05 -7.95
N GLY A 180 -7.82 4.37 -8.13
CA GLY A 180 -7.18 4.32 -9.45
C GLY A 180 -7.11 2.92 -10.04
N TRP A 181 -6.52 1.96 -9.33
CA TRP A 181 -6.24 0.61 -9.87
C TRP A 181 -7.36 -0.40 -9.58
N GLY A 182 -8.31 -0.05 -8.72
CA GLY A 182 -9.46 -0.90 -8.38
C GLY A 182 -9.15 -2.06 -7.44
N TYR A 183 -7.97 -2.09 -6.80
CA TYR A 183 -7.64 -3.15 -5.85
C TYR A 183 -8.22 -2.84 -4.46
N THR A 184 -9.21 -3.62 -4.06
CA THR A 184 -9.95 -3.45 -2.80
C THR A 184 -9.61 -4.48 -1.72
N SER A 185 -8.70 -5.41 -2.04
CA SER A 185 -8.22 -6.45 -1.12
C SER A 185 -6.73 -6.70 -1.31
N ILE A 186 -6.12 -7.33 -0.31
CA ILE A 186 -4.69 -7.64 -0.25
C ILE A 186 -4.52 -9.11 0.19
N PRO A 187 -3.37 -9.75 -0.11
CA PRO A 187 -2.26 -9.23 -0.90
C PRO A 187 -2.58 -9.21 -2.40
N VAL A 188 -1.94 -8.29 -3.13
CA VAL A 188 -1.91 -8.30 -4.60
C VAL A 188 -0.45 -8.25 -5.04
N THR A 189 -0.05 -9.19 -5.89
CA THR A 189 1.26 -9.18 -6.54
C THR A 189 1.09 -8.83 -8.00
N LEU A 190 1.80 -7.82 -8.45
CA LEU A 190 1.90 -7.41 -9.85
C LEU A 190 3.15 -8.04 -10.46
N VAL A 191 3.03 -8.60 -11.65
CA VAL A 191 4.12 -9.28 -12.36
C VAL A 191 4.18 -8.75 -13.79
N SER A 192 5.36 -8.31 -14.21
CA SER A 192 5.60 -7.78 -15.54
C SER A 192 6.86 -8.37 -16.17
N TRP A 193 6.79 -8.70 -17.46
CA TRP A 193 7.95 -9.06 -18.27
C TRP A 193 7.71 -8.71 -19.74
N GLU A 194 8.69 -8.07 -20.38
CA GLU A 194 8.64 -7.69 -21.81
C GLU A 194 7.33 -7.01 -22.27
N GLY A 195 6.79 -6.13 -21.41
CA GLY A 195 5.56 -5.38 -21.70
C GLY A 195 4.25 -6.13 -21.46
N VAL A 196 4.31 -7.42 -21.10
CA VAL A 196 3.17 -8.22 -20.66
C VAL A 196 3.03 -8.07 -19.14
N ASP A 197 1.85 -7.62 -18.71
CA ASP A 197 1.52 -7.36 -17.31
C ASP A 197 0.43 -8.33 -16.84
N GLN A 198 0.61 -8.90 -15.64
CA GLN A 198 -0.37 -9.75 -14.96
C GLN A 198 -0.42 -9.42 -13.46
N HIS A 199 -1.41 -9.97 -12.76
CA HIS A 199 -1.50 -9.86 -11.32
C HIS A 199 -1.98 -11.16 -10.66
N ILE A 200 -1.71 -11.27 -9.36
CA ILE A 200 -2.10 -12.39 -8.49
C ILE A 200 -2.78 -11.78 -7.27
N GLN A 201 -4.04 -12.13 -7.03
CA GLN A 201 -4.81 -11.63 -5.87
C GLN A 201 -4.96 -12.72 -4.81
N GLY A 202 -4.84 -12.32 -3.55
CA GLY A 202 -4.95 -13.21 -2.39
C GLY A 202 -3.66 -13.97 -2.11
N SER A 203 -3.67 -14.69 -0.99
CA SER A 203 -2.54 -15.53 -0.55
C SER A 203 -2.52 -16.84 -1.34
N GLN A 204 -2.06 -16.77 -2.59
CA GLN A 204 -2.03 -17.91 -3.51
C GLN A 204 -0.80 -18.79 -3.30
N ASP A 205 -0.89 -20.06 -3.74
CA ASP A 205 0.19 -21.03 -3.66
C ASP A 205 1.23 -20.87 -4.78
N LEU A 206 2.34 -21.62 -4.69
CA LEU A 206 3.40 -21.61 -5.70
C LEU A 206 2.88 -21.95 -7.10
N LYS A 207 1.90 -22.85 -7.22
CA LYS A 207 1.35 -23.25 -8.51
C LYS A 207 0.69 -22.07 -9.22
N ALA A 208 -0.08 -21.24 -8.51
CA ALA A 208 -0.70 -20.06 -9.08
C ALA A 208 0.34 -19.06 -9.62
N TYR A 209 1.45 -18.85 -8.90
CA TYR A 209 2.57 -18.03 -9.37
C TYR A 209 3.19 -18.62 -10.65
N LEU A 210 3.46 -19.93 -10.68
CA LEU A 210 4.02 -20.59 -11.86
C LEU A 210 3.09 -20.49 -13.08
N ASP A 211 1.78 -20.63 -12.87
CA ASP A 211 0.80 -20.51 -13.94
C ASP A 211 0.76 -19.08 -14.51
N VAL A 212 0.94 -18.05 -13.68
CA VAL A 212 1.05 -16.65 -14.12
C VAL A 212 2.33 -16.42 -14.90
N PHE A 213 3.48 -16.91 -14.41
CA PHE A 213 4.75 -16.78 -15.13
C PHE A 213 4.71 -17.46 -16.50
N ARG A 214 4.13 -18.66 -16.59
CA ARG A 214 3.92 -19.36 -17.87
C ARG A 214 3.03 -18.56 -18.81
N ARG A 215 1.90 -18.04 -18.32
CA ARG A 215 1.02 -17.19 -19.14
C ARG A 215 1.74 -15.96 -19.69
N ILE A 216 2.62 -15.34 -18.91
CA ILE A 216 3.41 -14.20 -19.37
C ILE A 216 4.39 -14.62 -20.46
N ILE A 217 5.13 -15.71 -20.25
CA ILE A 217 6.12 -16.24 -21.20
C ILE A 217 5.45 -16.67 -22.52
N ASP A 218 4.29 -17.31 -22.44
CA ASP A 218 3.55 -17.84 -23.60
C ASP A 218 2.75 -16.74 -24.34
N SER A 219 2.62 -15.55 -23.74
CA SER A 219 1.88 -14.43 -24.34
C SER A 219 2.66 -13.82 -25.50
N PRO A 220 1.97 -13.49 -26.62
CA PRO A 220 2.63 -12.77 -27.70
C PRO A 220 3.14 -11.42 -27.18
N LEU A 221 4.43 -11.16 -27.37
CA LEU A 221 5.02 -9.89 -27.00
C LEU A 221 4.43 -8.75 -27.85
N PRO A 222 4.27 -7.55 -27.29
CA PRO A 222 3.79 -6.41 -28.05
C PRO A 222 4.72 -6.11 -29.24
N ASN A 223 4.14 -5.91 -30.43
CA ASN A 223 4.85 -5.69 -31.71
C ASN A 223 5.85 -4.50 -31.71
N LYS A 224 5.76 -3.62 -30.71
CA LYS A 224 6.72 -2.56 -30.46
C LYS A 224 7.10 -2.62 -28.99
N PRO A 225 8.39 -2.78 -28.63
CA PRO A 225 8.80 -2.66 -27.25
C PRO A 225 8.41 -1.25 -26.76
N PRO A 226 7.91 -1.12 -25.51
CA PRO A 226 7.60 0.19 -24.94
C PRO A 226 8.80 1.11 -25.12
N ALA A 227 8.57 2.34 -25.63
CA ALA A 227 9.64 3.33 -25.81
C ALA A 227 10.36 3.66 -24.49
N GLU A 228 9.70 3.37 -23.37
CA GLU A 228 10.19 3.52 -22.01
C GLU A 228 9.73 2.31 -21.19
N LYS A 229 10.65 1.70 -20.41
CA LYS A 229 10.35 0.61 -19.47
C LYS A 229 9.63 1.17 -18.24
N ILE A 230 8.37 1.55 -18.43
CA ILE A 230 7.52 2.10 -17.38
C ILE A 230 6.99 0.94 -16.52
N PRO A 231 7.08 1.02 -15.18
CA PRO A 231 6.56 -0.03 -14.30
C PRO A 231 5.03 -0.10 -14.33
N ILE A 232 4.47 -1.28 -14.07
CA ILE A 232 3.03 -1.55 -14.12
C ILE A 232 2.18 -0.58 -13.31
N TRP A 233 2.64 -0.15 -12.13
CA TRP A 233 1.91 0.80 -11.30
C TRP A 233 1.72 2.16 -11.98
N GLU A 234 2.72 2.61 -12.74
CA GLU A 234 2.63 3.87 -13.47
C GLU A 234 1.73 3.74 -14.69
N LYS A 235 1.73 2.57 -15.37
CA LYS A 235 0.74 2.27 -16.42
C LYS A 235 -0.68 2.34 -15.88
N LEU A 236 -0.95 1.69 -14.75
CA LEU A 236 -2.27 1.71 -14.10
C LEU A 236 -2.69 3.14 -13.69
N ALA A 237 -1.77 3.93 -13.14
CA ALA A 237 -2.04 5.33 -12.80
C ALA A 237 -2.38 6.18 -14.05
N ARG A 238 -1.63 6.00 -15.14
CA ARG A 238 -1.89 6.68 -16.42
C ARG A 238 -3.24 6.28 -17.01
N THR A 239 -3.59 4.99 -16.99
CA THR A 239 -4.90 4.51 -17.45
C THR A 239 -6.03 5.10 -16.61
N ALA A 240 -5.90 5.14 -15.28
CA ALA A 240 -6.91 5.72 -14.40
C ALA A 240 -7.14 7.21 -14.67
N CYS A 241 -6.07 7.98 -14.95
CA CYS A 241 -6.18 9.39 -15.34
C CYS A 241 -6.86 9.59 -16.70
N GLN A 242 -6.69 8.66 -17.65
CA GLN A 242 -7.20 8.79 -19.02
C GLN A 242 -8.64 8.30 -19.17
N MET A 243 -8.97 7.19 -18.51
CA MET A 243 -10.20 6.42 -18.73
C MET A 243 -11.17 6.45 -17.53
N GLY A 244 -10.76 7.06 -16.40
CA GLY A 244 -11.50 7.00 -15.14
C GLY A 244 -11.15 5.78 -14.29
N THR A 245 -11.77 5.65 -13.11
CA THR A 245 -11.51 4.50 -12.22
C THR A 245 -12.34 3.26 -12.59
N PRO A 246 -11.82 2.03 -12.36
CA PRO A 246 -12.61 0.80 -12.46
C PRO A 246 -13.84 0.77 -11.53
N ASN A 247 -13.80 1.52 -10.43
CA ASN A 247 -14.87 1.55 -9.43
C ASN A 247 -15.95 2.61 -9.74
N GLY A 248 -15.93 3.24 -10.93
CA GLY A 248 -16.95 4.21 -11.34
C GLY A 248 -16.87 5.57 -10.63
N HIS A 249 -15.84 5.78 -9.81
CA HIS A 249 -15.49 7.08 -9.24
C HIS A 249 -14.77 7.93 -10.30
N ASP A 250 -15.09 9.21 -10.38
CA ASP A 250 -14.36 10.14 -11.24
C ASP A 250 -12.99 10.44 -10.59
N PHE A 251 -11.99 9.64 -10.97
CA PHE A 251 -10.61 9.84 -10.52
C PHE A 251 -10.16 11.27 -10.78
N ALA A 252 -10.59 11.90 -11.88
CA ALA A 252 -10.13 13.23 -12.24
C ALA A 252 -10.67 14.32 -11.30
N VAL A 253 -11.90 14.17 -10.77
CA VAL A 253 -12.51 15.14 -9.83
C VAL A 253 -12.04 14.91 -8.39
N GLU A 254 -11.88 13.65 -7.97
CA GLU A 254 -11.49 13.30 -6.60
C GLU A 254 -9.96 13.32 -6.43
N ALA A 255 -9.19 12.98 -7.48
CA ALA A 255 -7.77 13.27 -7.50
C ALA A 255 -7.52 14.79 -7.48
N HIS A 256 -8.41 15.61 -8.05
CA HIS A 256 -8.26 17.05 -7.94
C HIS A 256 -8.42 17.58 -6.51
N SER A 257 -9.31 16.99 -5.69
CA SER A 257 -9.51 17.41 -4.30
C SER A 257 -8.47 16.83 -3.33
N ILE A 258 -8.04 15.58 -3.55
CA ILE A 258 -7.05 14.88 -2.71
C ILE A 258 -5.61 15.25 -3.12
N PHE A 259 -5.31 15.51 -4.40
CA PHE A 259 -3.93 15.65 -4.90
C PHE A 259 -3.46 17.11 -5.08
N PHE A 260 -4.33 18.11 -5.15
CA PHE A 260 -3.92 19.49 -5.49
C PHE A 260 -4.21 20.56 -4.44
N GLY A 261 -4.52 20.21 -3.19
CA GLY A 261 -4.49 21.19 -2.09
C GLY A 261 -3.07 21.68 -1.84
N GLU A 262 -2.23 20.78 -1.30
CA GLU A 262 -0.88 21.09 -0.84
C GLU A 262 0.15 21.15 -1.98
N LEU A 263 0.05 20.32 -3.03
CA LEU A 263 0.98 20.40 -4.17
C LEU A 263 0.76 21.68 -4.99
N ALA A 264 -0.50 22.10 -5.21
CA ALA A 264 -0.75 23.36 -5.88
C ALA A 264 -0.37 24.55 -4.99
N GLU A 265 -0.49 24.44 -3.67
CA GLU A 265 -0.03 25.46 -2.73
C GLU A 265 1.51 25.55 -2.68
N LEU A 266 2.20 24.40 -2.66
CA LEU A 266 3.65 24.29 -2.76
C LEU A 266 4.17 24.88 -4.07
N MET A 267 3.56 24.54 -5.21
CA MET A 267 3.93 25.10 -6.52
C MET A 267 3.59 26.59 -6.63
N ARG A 268 2.49 27.06 -6.02
CA ARG A 268 2.18 28.50 -5.90
C ARG A 268 3.23 29.23 -5.06
N ASN A 269 3.71 28.63 -3.98
CA ASN A 269 4.72 29.22 -3.10
C ASN A 269 6.10 29.24 -3.77
N GLN A 270 6.53 28.16 -4.42
CA GLN A 270 7.77 28.10 -5.20
C GLN A 270 7.77 29.14 -6.32
N LYS A 271 6.68 29.26 -7.07
CA LYS A 271 6.56 30.27 -8.13
C LYS A 271 6.59 31.70 -7.60
N ARG A 272 5.95 31.99 -6.44
CA ARG A 272 6.05 33.30 -5.77
C ARG A 272 7.48 33.60 -5.34
N GLU A 273 8.21 32.59 -4.89
CA GLU A 273 9.58 32.73 -4.41
C GLU A 273 10.57 32.92 -5.57
N GLU A 274 10.38 32.22 -6.68
CA GLU A 274 11.10 32.44 -7.94
C GLU A 274 10.83 33.85 -8.50
N GLN A 275 9.58 34.30 -8.49
CA GLN A 275 9.22 35.66 -8.92
C GLN A 275 9.80 36.74 -8.00
N ARG A 276 9.86 36.48 -6.69
CA ARG A 276 10.48 37.38 -5.71
C ARG A 276 12.00 37.44 -5.84
N LYS A 277 12.64 36.34 -6.25
CA LYS A 277 14.08 36.27 -6.59
C LYS A 277 14.40 36.89 -7.95
N ALA A 278 13.45 36.86 -8.89
CA ALA A 278 13.57 37.43 -10.24
C ALA A 278 13.25 38.94 -10.30
N LEU A 279 12.70 39.53 -9.23
CA LEU A 279 12.56 40.97 -9.13
C LEU A 279 13.96 41.59 -8.97
N PRO A 280 14.41 42.49 -9.85
CA PRO A 280 15.69 43.17 -9.66
C PRO A 280 15.65 43.92 -8.34
N SER A 281 16.74 43.82 -7.57
CA SER A 281 16.97 44.64 -6.40
C SER A 281 16.86 46.11 -6.79
N THR A 282 15.70 46.73 -6.55
CA THR A 282 15.57 48.19 -6.50
C THR A 282 16.17 48.68 -5.19
N ALA A 283 17.48 48.43 -5.05
CA ALA A 283 18.33 49.13 -4.11
C ALA A 283 19.28 49.99 -4.93
N SER A 284 19.18 51.30 -4.68
CA SER A 284 20.11 52.37 -5.03
C SER A 284 19.98 53.02 -6.41
N ALA A 285 19.32 54.18 -6.43
CA ALA A 285 19.89 55.51 -6.71
C ALA A 285 18.70 56.46 -7.00
N ALA A 286 18.41 57.41 -6.09
CA ALA A 286 18.81 58.82 -6.20
C ALA A 286 17.96 59.60 -7.21
#